data_AF-A0A8S8XJD2-F1
#
_entry.id   AF-A0A8S8XJD2-F1
#
_cell.length_a   1.000
_cell.length_b   1.000
_cell.length_c   1.000
_cell.angle_alpha   90.00
_cell.angle_beta   90.00
_cell.angle_gamma   90.00
#
_symmetry.space_group_name_H-M   'P 1'
#
loop_
_entity.id
_entity.type
_entity.pdbx_description
1 polymer ?
#
loop_
_entity_poly.entity_id
_entity_poly.type
_entity_poly.pdbx_seq_one_letter_code
_entity_poly.pdbx_strand_id
1 'polypeptide(L)' 'MLTLMDGMQGRDNVVVIGATNRRDALDPALRRPGRFDREIEIGVPDRDGRSEIMDVHTRQMPMSEIST' A
#
# COMPACT_ATOMS: atom_id res chain seq x y z
N MET A 1 17.17 11.08 5.17
CA MET A 1 16.10 10.10 5.45
C MET A 1 16.45 9.22 6.64
N LEU A 2 17.54 8.46 6.59
CA LEU A 2 17.95 7.53 7.65
C LEU A 2 17.99 8.14 9.06
N THR A 3 18.68 9.28 9.19
CA THR A 3 18.83 10.03 10.45
C THR A 3 17.52 10.57 11.01
N LEU A 4 16.53 10.81 10.13
CA LEU A 4 15.20 11.28 10.57
C LEU A 4 14.41 10.15 11.19
N MET A 5 14.52 8.92 10.66
CA MET A 5 13.80 7.76 11.20
C MET A 5 14.35 7.29 12.55
N ASP A 6 15.67 7.31 12.71
CA ASP A 6 16.31 6.99 14.00
C ASP A 6 15.90 8.01 15.09
N GLY A 7 15.62 9.26 14.71
CA GLY A 7 15.12 10.31 15.61
C GLY A 7 13.62 10.24 15.97
N MET A 8 12.85 9.35 15.32
CA MET A 8 11.40 9.18 15.59
C MET A 8 11.09 8.12 16.64
N GLN A 9 12.05 7.25 17.00
CA GLN A 9 11.85 6.20 18.00
C GLN A 9 11.47 6.71 19.40
N GLY A 10 11.62 8.03 19.66
CA GLY A 10 11.16 8.69 20.89
C GLY A 10 9.89 9.56 20.73
N ARG A 11 9.15 9.44 19.61
CA ARG A 11 7.90 10.17 19.37
C ARG A 11 6.74 9.17 19.26
N ASP A 12 6.07 8.91 20.39
CA ASP A 12 5.11 7.81 20.58
C ASP A 12 3.85 7.81 19.68
N ASN A 13 3.68 8.75 18.75
CA ASN A 13 2.45 8.91 17.96
C ASN A 13 2.70 9.11 16.45
N VAL A 14 3.88 8.78 15.92
CA VAL A 14 4.18 8.94 14.49
C VAL A 14 4.29 7.57 13.81
N VAL A 15 3.46 7.35 12.79
CA VAL A 15 3.55 6.19 11.89
C VAL A 15 4.06 6.66 10.53
N VAL A 16 5.05 5.95 9.98
CA VAL A 16 5.56 6.21 8.63
C VAL A 16 5.21 5.06 7.71
N ILE A 17 4.58 5.39 6.58
CA ILE A 17 4.24 4.45 5.52
C ILE A 17 5.02 4.85 4.27
N GLY A 18 5.78 3.90 3.72
CA GLY A 18 6.47 4.06 2.44
C GLY A 18 5.86 3.16 1.38
N ALA A 19 5.87 3.60 0.12
CA ALA A 19 5.44 2.80 -1.02
C ALA A 19 6.55 2.80 -2.09
N THR A 20 6.84 1.63 -2.65
CA THR A 20 7.77 1.49 -3.78
C THR A 20 7.28 0.42 -4.74
N ASN A 21 7.49 0.62 -6.04
CA ASN A 21 7.28 -0.40 -7.06
C ASN A 21 8.56 -1.22 -7.32
N ARG A 22 9.68 -0.88 -6.66
CA ARG A 22 11.00 -1.50 -6.83
C ARG A 22 11.63 -1.76 -5.46
N ARG A 23 11.37 -2.93 -4.89
CA ARG A 23 11.89 -3.34 -3.58
C ARG A 23 13.41 -3.53 -3.60
N ASP A 24 13.94 -4.03 -4.70
CA ASP A 24 15.36 -4.28 -4.94
C ASP A 24 16.21 -3.00 -5.00
N ALA A 25 15.59 -1.88 -5.37
CA ALA A 25 16.24 -0.58 -5.44
C ALA A 25 16.34 0.14 -4.08
N LEU A 26 15.70 -0.38 -3.03
CA LEU A 26 15.78 0.22 -1.69
C LEU A 26 17.10 -0.14 -0.99
N ASP A 27 17.67 0.86 -0.31
CA ASP A 27 18.82 0.64 0.57
C ASP A 27 18.48 -0.39 1.66
N PRO A 28 19.22 -1.51 1.78
CA PRO A 28 19.01 -2.52 2.81
C PRO A 28 19.01 -1.96 4.24
N ALA A 29 19.68 -0.83 4.49
CA ALA A 29 19.70 -0.17 5.79
C ALA A 29 18.31 0.32 6.22
N LEU A 30 17.42 0.67 5.30
CA LEU A 30 16.06 1.13 5.60
C LEU A 30 15.12 0.00 6.06
N ARG A 31 15.49 -1.25 5.79
CA ARG A 31 14.69 -2.46 6.05
C ARG A 31 15.09 -3.17 7.36
N ARG A 32 16.01 -2.56 8.12
CA ARG A 32 16.47 -3.08 9.41
C ARG A 32 15.45 -2.73 10.50
N PRO A 33 15.38 -3.53 11.58
CA PRO A 33 14.52 -3.26 12.73
C PRO A 33 14.66 -1.82 13.26
N GLY A 34 13.53 -1.18 13.59
CA GLY A 34 13.42 0.21 14.03
C GLY A 34 13.21 1.23 12.90
N ARG A 35 12.93 0.77 11.66
CA ARG A 35 12.69 1.61 10.47
C ARG A 35 11.48 1.08 9.69
N PHE A 36 11.63 0.62 8.45
CA PHE A 36 10.57 -0.08 7.74
C PHE A 36 10.55 -1.56 8.13
N ASP A 37 9.98 -1.82 9.30
CA ASP A 37 9.99 -3.16 9.91
C ASP A 37 8.96 -4.11 9.30
N ARG A 38 7.93 -3.55 8.66
CA ARG A 38 6.84 -4.29 8.02
C ARG A 38 6.83 -4.01 6.53
N GLU A 39 6.88 -5.08 5.76
CA GLU A 39 6.73 -5.05 4.30
C GLU A 39 5.41 -5.73 3.95
N ILE A 40 4.60 -5.04 3.14
CA ILE A 40 3.35 -5.57 2.60
C ILE A 40 3.48 -5.53 1.08
N GLU A 41 3.43 -6.69 0.45
CA GLU A 41 3.41 -6.80 -1.00
C GLU A 41 1.97 -6.67 -1.50
N ILE A 42 1.77 -5.79 -2.48
CA ILE A 42 0.47 -5.59 -3.13
C ILE A 42 0.55 -6.25 -4.50
N GLY A 43 -0.08 -7.41 -4.62
CA GLY A 43 -0.20 -8.15 -5.88
C GLY A 43 -1.26 -7.59 -6.81
N VAL A 44 -1.32 -8.15 -8.02
CA VAL A 44 -2.42 -7.88 -8.96
C VAL A 44 -3.71 -8.50 -8.40
N PRO A 45 -4.86 -7.79 -8.43
CA PRO A 45 -6.12 -8.34 -7.96
C PRO A 45 -6.53 -9.57 -8.78
N ASP A 46 -7.10 -10.55 -8.09
CA ASP A 46 -7.64 -11.75 -8.71
C ASP A 46 -8.99 -11.48 -9.41
N ARG A 47 -9.72 -12.54 -9.78
CA ARG A 47 -11.01 -12.38 -10.44
C ARG A 47 -12.02 -11.64 -9.54
N ASP A 48 -12.08 -12.00 -8.27
CA ASP A 48 -13.10 -11.47 -7.36
C ASP A 48 -12.73 -10.04 -6.94
N GLY A 49 -11.46 -9.78 -6.66
CA GLY A 49 -10.94 -8.43 -6.41
C GLY A 49 -11.13 -7.50 -7.60
N ARG A 50 -10.97 -7.98 -8.84
CA ARG A 50 -11.30 -7.18 -10.04
C ARG A 50 -12.79 -6.87 -10.14
N SER A 51 -13.66 -7.81 -9.79
CA SER A 51 -15.11 -7.57 -9.75
C SER A 51 -15.44 -6.47 -8.74
N GLU A 52 -14.89 -6.56 -7.52
CA GLU A 52 -15.12 -5.56 -6.48
C GLU A 52 -14.63 -4.17 -6.88
N ILE A 53 -13.44 -4.08 -7.49
CA ILE A 53 -12.91 -2.83 -8.03
C ILE A 53 -13.87 -2.23 -9.07
N MET A 54 -14.38 -3.05 -9.99
CA MET A 54 -15.34 -2.61 -10.99
C MET A 54 -16.65 -2.16 -10.36
N ASP A 55 -17.18 -2.90 -9.39
CA ASP A 55 -18.42 -2.55 -8.68
C ASP A 55 -18.29 -1.20 -7.95
N VAL A 56 -17.16 -0.96 -7.28
CA VAL A 56 -16.89 0.33 -6.62
C VAL A 56 -16.84 1.48 -7.63
N HIS A 57 -16.14 1.29 -8.75
CA HIS A 57 -15.98 2.35 -9.75
C HIS A 57 -17.24 2.58 -10.58
N THR A 58 -18.10 1.58 -10.76
CA THR A 58 -19.34 1.69 -11.56
C THR A 58 -20.58 2.00 -10.74
N ARG A 59 -20.47 2.05 -9.40
CA ARG A 59 -21.59 2.21 -8.46
C ARG A 59 -22.54 3.39 -8.74
N GLN A 60 -22.03 4.47 -9.34
CA GLN A 60 -22.80 5.68 -9.65
C GLN A 60 -22.99 5.90 -11.15
N MET A 61 -22.58 4.94 -11.98
CA MET A 61 -22.74 5.01 -13.42
C MET A 61 -24.13 4.50 -13.79
N PRO A 62 -24.79 5.08 -14.81
CA PRO A 62 -25.96 4.46 -15.41
C PRO A 62 -25.51 3.16 -16.09
N MET A 63 -25.64 2.06 -15.38
CA MET A 63 -25.46 0.73 -15.94
C MET A 63 -26.72 0.43 -16.73
N SER A 64 -26.58 0.12 -18.02
CA SER A 64 -27.73 -0.32 -18.82
C SER A 64 -28.37 -1.51 -18.10
N GLU A 65 -29.64 -1.39 -17.72
CA GLU A 65 -30.42 -2.49 -17.18
C GLU A 65 -30.49 -3.58 -18.25
N ILE A 66 -29.60 -4.58 -18.17
CA ILE A 66 -29.78 -5.81 -18.91
C ILE A 66 -30.77 -6.63 -18.09
N SER A 67 -32.05 -6.26 -18.21
CA SER A 67 -33.17 -7.10 -17.79
C SER A 67 -33.16 -8.34 -18.69
N THR A 68 -32.80 -9.49 -18.11
CA THR A 68 -33.20 -10.80 -18.64
C THR A 68 -34.55 -11.17 -18.05
#